data_AF-A0AA43D4W6-F1
#
_entry.id   AF-A0AA43D4W6-F1
#
_cell.length_a   1.000
_cell.length_b   1.000
_cell.length_c   1.000
_cell.angle_alpha   90.00
_cell.angle_beta   90.00
_cell.angle_gamma   90.00
#
_symmetry.space_group_name_H-M   'P 1'
#
loop_
_entity.id
_entity.type
_entity.pdbx_description
1 polymer ?
#
loop_
_entity_poly.entity_id
_entity_poly.type
_entity_poly.pdbx_seq_one_letter_code
_entity_poly.pdbx_strand_id
1 'polypeptide(L)'
;MNKFIKYLQGGDLRSIAEVEKLLPLVKTQSDFDELFENLFSIDRLVVMRTADALEKISATNPELLSNHKAEIINFLDTAHDKEFMWHLALMVSRLDLTTNQLGKVWAKLTKWAKDKKQSRIVRVNSIQTLFDLMKKHKVLETDLNQTIREIKKENIPSINARLKKLKK
;
A
#
# COMPACT_ATOMS: atom_id res chain seq x y z
N MET A 1 -4.67 8.02 24.78
CA MET A 1 -3.22 7.81 24.51
C MET A 1 -3.11 6.53 23.73
N ASN A 2 -2.56 6.59 22.52
CA ASN A 2 -2.49 5.45 21.61
C ASN A 2 -1.63 4.32 22.20
N LYS A 3 -2.24 3.18 22.55
CA LYS A 3 -1.55 2.08 23.26
C LYS A 3 -0.47 1.41 22.41
N PHE A 4 -0.49 1.63 21.10
CA PHE A 4 0.42 1.01 20.14
C PHE A 4 1.73 1.78 19.94
N ILE A 5 1.79 3.05 20.34
CA ILE A 5 2.94 3.93 20.07
C ILE A 5 4.28 3.33 20.54
N LYS A 6 4.26 2.62 21.68
CA LYS A 6 5.44 1.97 22.25
C LYS A 6 6.07 0.89 21.36
N TYR A 7 5.30 0.27 20.45
CA TYR A 7 5.78 -0.73 19.49
C TYR A 7 6.30 -0.11 18.19
N LEU A 8 5.97 1.15 17.94
CA LEU A 8 6.21 1.88 16.70
C LEU A 8 7.44 2.79 16.79
N GLN A 9 7.94 3.08 17.99
CA GLN A 9 9.06 4.00 18.24
C GLN A 9 10.44 3.32 18.32
N GLY A 10 11.50 4.14 18.32
CA GLY A 10 12.89 3.70 18.51
C GLY A 10 13.59 3.21 17.23
N GLY A 11 14.90 2.98 17.31
CA GLY A 11 15.72 2.51 16.18
C GLY A 11 15.78 3.50 15.00
N ASP A 12 15.96 2.96 13.79
CA ASP A 12 16.05 3.74 12.54
C ASP A 12 15.15 3.14 11.43
N LEU A 13 15.19 3.75 10.23
CA LEU A 13 14.38 3.36 9.07
C LEU A 13 14.73 1.97 8.50
N ARG A 14 15.79 1.32 9.00
CA ARG A 14 16.18 -0.05 8.60
C ARG A 14 15.54 -1.11 9.50
N SER A 15 14.87 -0.70 10.59
CA SER A 15 14.20 -1.58 11.54
C SER A 15 12.68 -1.38 11.53
N ILE A 16 11.96 -2.50 11.58
CA ILE A 16 10.50 -2.54 11.79
C ILE A 16 10.10 -2.45 13.27
N ALA A 17 11.06 -2.19 14.17
CA ALA A 17 10.88 -2.17 15.63
C ALA A 17 10.14 -3.43 16.14
N GLU A 18 9.07 -3.25 16.91
CA GLU A 18 8.30 -4.34 17.50
C GLU A 18 6.96 -4.57 16.80
N VAL A 19 6.84 -4.20 15.51
CA VAL A 19 5.59 -4.35 14.73
C VAL A 19 5.02 -5.77 14.84
N GLU A 20 5.87 -6.80 14.77
CA GLU A 20 5.44 -8.20 14.89
C GLU A 20 4.76 -8.51 16.24
N LYS A 21 5.17 -7.85 17.33
CA LYS A 21 4.54 -8.01 18.65
C LYS A 21 3.19 -7.29 18.74
N LEU A 22 2.97 -6.28 17.91
CA LEU A 22 1.76 -5.48 17.85
C LEU A 22 0.64 -6.15 17.03
N LEU A 23 0.98 -6.89 15.95
CA LEU A 23 -0.02 -7.53 15.09
C LEU A 23 -1.08 -8.35 15.85
N PRO A 24 -0.75 -9.26 16.80
CA PRO A 24 -1.76 -10.07 17.50
C PRO A 24 -2.63 -9.28 18.48
N LEU A 25 -2.29 -8.01 18.76
CA LEU A 25 -3.04 -7.14 19.66
C LEU A 25 -4.18 -6.42 18.94
N VAL A 26 -4.16 -6.34 17.61
CA VAL A 26 -5.22 -5.73 16.81
C VAL A 26 -6.24 -6.80 16.43
N LYS A 27 -7.36 -6.85 17.15
CA LYS A 27 -8.39 -7.89 16.96
C LYS A 27 -9.74 -7.35 16.55
N THR A 28 -9.97 -6.06 16.77
CA THR A 28 -11.25 -5.40 16.55
C THR A 28 -11.10 -4.18 15.67
N GLN A 29 -12.21 -3.68 15.12
CA GLN A 29 -12.23 -2.40 14.42
C GLN A 29 -11.69 -1.27 15.29
N SER A 30 -12.05 -1.22 16.58
CA SER A 30 -11.54 -0.17 17.48
C SER A 30 -10.03 -0.24 17.69
N ASP A 31 -9.42 -1.43 17.72
CA ASP A 31 -7.97 -1.57 17.79
C ASP A 31 -7.31 -1.10 16.49
N PHE A 32 -7.93 -1.41 15.35
CA PHE A 32 -7.43 -0.99 14.04
C PHE A 32 -7.50 0.53 13.89
N ASP A 33 -8.62 1.13 14.28
CA ASP A 33 -8.83 2.58 14.24
C ASP A 33 -7.82 3.30 15.13
N GLU A 34 -7.61 2.80 16.36
CA GLU A 34 -6.57 3.32 17.24
C GLU A 34 -5.19 3.21 16.59
N LEU A 35 -4.81 2.07 16.00
CA LEU A 35 -3.54 1.96 15.29
C LEU A 35 -3.43 2.95 14.12
N PHE A 36 -4.52 3.13 13.36
CA PHE A 36 -4.59 3.98 12.17
C PHE A 36 -4.28 5.45 12.46
N GLU A 37 -4.65 5.96 13.63
CA GLU A 37 -4.33 7.33 14.06
C GLU A 37 -2.83 7.67 13.96
N ASN A 38 -1.96 6.68 14.11
CA ASN A 38 -0.51 6.88 14.03
C ASN A 38 -0.01 7.22 12.60
N LEU A 39 -0.82 7.04 11.55
CA LEU A 39 -0.50 7.50 10.19
C LEU A 39 -0.46 9.03 10.07
N PHE A 40 -1.07 9.75 11.01
CA PHE A 40 -1.05 11.21 11.08
C PHE A 40 0.10 11.76 11.92
N SER A 41 0.99 10.90 12.42
CA SER A 41 2.17 11.32 13.18
C SER A 41 3.12 12.15 12.31
N ILE A 42 3.78 13.13 12.94
CA ILE A 42 4.91 13.85 12.33
C ILE A 42 6.18 12.99 12.28
N ASP A 43 6.24 11.92 13.07
CA ASP A 43 7.36 11.00 13.10
C ASP A 43 7.23 9.97 11.98
N ARG A 44 8.08 10.13 10.96
CA ARG A 44 8.15 9.24 9.79
C ARG A 44 8.36 7.77 10.17
N LEU A 45 9.10 7.45 11.25
CA LEU A 45 9.29 6.06 11.68
C LEU A 45 7.97 5.45 12.14
N VAL A 46 7.21 6.22 12.92
CA VAL A 46 5.88 5.82 13.40
C VAL A 46 4.94 5.61 12.21
N VAL A 47 4.88 6.54 11.25
CA VAL A 47 4.02 6.42 10.07
C VAL A 47 4.36 5.18 9.25
N MET A 48 5.64 4.98 8.94
CA MET A 48 6.10 3.81 8.17
C MET A 48 5.69 2.50 8.83
N ARG A 49 5.96 2.34 10.13
CA ARG A 49 5.71 1.09 10.86
C ARG A 49 4.23 0.85 11.09
N THR A 50 3.46 1.93 11.27
CA THR A 50 2.01 1.87 11.29
C THR A 50 1.50 1.33 9.96
N ALA A 51 2.00 1.87 8.84
CA ALA A 51 1.62 1.39 7.51
C ALA A 51 2.00 -0.08 7.26
N ASP A 52 3.18 -0.52 7.72
CA ASP A 52 3.59 -1.94 7.70
C ASP A 52 2.61 -2.82 8.49
N ALA A 53 2.29 -2.42 9.72
CA ALA A 53 1.35 -3.16 10.56
C ALA A 53 -0.05 -3.25 9.95
N LEU A 54 -0.62 -2.12 9.51
CA LEU A 54 -1.95 -2.07 8.88
C LEU A 54 -1.99 -2.88 7.58
N GLU A 55 -0.92 -2.85 6.79
CA GLU A 55 -0.80 -3.67 5.58
C GLU A 55 -0.79 -5.16 5.92
N LYS A 56 -0.03 -5.59 6.92
CA LYS A 56 -0.03 -6.99 7.35
C LYS A 56 -1.39 -7.43 7.91
N ILE A 57 -2.02 -6.61 8.74
CA ILE A 57 -3.34 -6.90 9.35
C ILE A 57 -4.42 -7.00 8.28
N SER A 58 -4.47 -6.04 7.37
CA SER A 58 -5.48 -6.02 6.31
C SER A 58 -5.30 -7.10 5.25
N ALA A 59 -4.14 -7.77 5.20
CA ALA A 59 -3.93 -8.91 4.33
C ALA A 59 -4.81 -10.11 4.69
N THR A 60 -5.14 -10.26 5.98
CA THR A 60 -6.02 -11.32 6.49
C THR A 60 -7.40 -10.81 6.89
N ASN A 61 -7.53 -9.53 7.26
CA ASN A 61 -8.78 -8.91 7.72
C ASN A 61 -9.07 -7.61 6.93
N PRO A 62 -9.37 -7.68 5.62
CA PRO A 62 -9.54 -6.51 4.76
C PRO A 62 -10.72 -5.61 5.16
N GLU A 63 -11.73 -6.14 5.83
CA GLU A 63 -12.89 -5.41 6.34
C GLU A 63 -12.52 -4.32 7.36
N LEU A 64 -11.38 -4.47 8.06
CA LEU A 64 -10.90 -3.48 9.02
C LEU A 64 -10.51 -2.15 8.37
N LEU A 65 -10.28 -2.12 7.05
CA LEU A 65 -10.01 -0.89 6.30
C LEU A 65 -11.26 -0.02 6.08
N SER A 66 -12.46 -0.54 6.35
CA SER A 66 -13.73 0.07 5.95
C SER A 66 -13.94 1.47 6.53
N ASN A 67 -13.63 1.68 7.82
CA ASN A 67 -13.75 2.98 8.51
C ASN A 67 -12.83 4.06 7.94
N HIS A 68 -11.75 3.67 7.26
CA HIS A 68 -10.70 4.58 6.80
C HIS A 68 -10.55 4.63 5.28
N LYS A 69 -11.54 4.14 4.54
CA LYS A 69 -11.49 4.06 3.07
C LYS A 69 -11.20 5.42 2.43
N ALA A 70 -11.85 6.48 2.92
CA ALA A 70 -11.68 7.82 2.36
C ALA A 70 -10.26 8.36 2.59
N GLU A 71 -9.73 8.18 3.79
CA GLU A 71 -8.39 8.57 4.21
C GLU A 71 -7.33 7.82 3.42
N ILE A 72 -7.46 6.50 3.27
CA ILE A 72 -6.53 5.66 2.50
C ILE A 72 -6.47 6.12 1.04
N ILE A 73 -7.62 6.41 0.44
CA ILE A 73 -7.67 6.95 -0.93
C ILE A 73 -7.03 8.35 -0.97
N ASN A 74 -7.27 9.20 0.02
CA ASN A 74 -6.66 10.53 0.08
C ASN A 74 -5.12 10.47 0.24
N PHE A 75 -4.59 9.48 0.97
CA PHE A 75 -3.15 9.29 1.12
C PHE A 75 -2.44 9.00 -0.21
N LEU A 76 -3.14 8.49 -1.23
CA LEU A 76 -2.57 8.36 -2.57
C LEU A 76 -2.11 9.70 -3.16
N ASP A 77 -2.75 10.80 -2.75
CA ASP A 77 -2.43 12.17 -3.17
C ASP A 77 -1.38 12.84 -2.29
N THR A 78 -1.32 12.47 -1.00
CA THR A 78 -0.50 13.19 0.00
C THR A 78 0.70 12.42 0.52
N ALA A 79 0.85 11.12 0.22
CA ALA A 79 2.00 10.33 0.65
C ALA A 79 3.27 10.73 -0.14
N HIS A 80 4.33 11.08 0.61
CA HIS A 80 5.62 11.48 0.05
C HIS A 80 6.74 10.50 0.42
N ASP A 81 6.71 9.96 1.65
CA ASP A 81 7.72 9.04 2.11
C ASP A 81 7.57 7.68 1.44
N LYS A 82 8.64 7.25 0.78
CA LYS A 82 8.65 6.03 -0.03
C LYS A 82 8.16 4.82 0.76
N GLU A 83 8.55 4.67 2.02
CA GLU A 83 8.19 3.50 2.83
C GLU A 83 6.68 3.46 3.12
N PHE A 84 6.06 4.61 3.41
CA PHE A 84 4.60 4.68 3.53
C PHE A 84 3.92 4.32 2.19
N MET A 85 4.42 4.89 1.08
CA MET A 85 3.90 4.59 -0.26
C MET A 85 3.99 3.09 -0.61
N TRP A 86 5.00 2.36 -0.13
CA TRP A 86 5.14 0.91 -0.39
C TRP A 86 3.98 0.12 0.16
N HIS A 87 3.63 0.37 1.44
CA HIS A 87 2.55 -0.32 2.12
C HIS A 87 1.19 0.18 1.63
N LEU A 88 1.04 1.50 1.44
CA LEU A 88 -0.18 2.11 0.92
C LEU A 88 -0.57 1.53 -0.45
N ALA A 89 0.40 1.34 -1.34
CA ALA A 89 0.15 0.75 -2.64
C ALA A 89 -0.49 -0.65 -2.53
N LEU A 90 -0.11 -1.47 -1.55
CA LEU A 90 -0.67 -2.81 -1.36
C LEU A 90 -2.03 -2.77 -0.65
N MET A 91 -2.20 -1.91 0.34
CA MET A 91 -3.46 -1.81 1.10
C MET A 91 -4.65 -1.41 0.22
N VAL A 92 -4.44 -0.51 -0.75
CA VAL A 92 -5.56 0.07 -1.51
C VAL A 92 -6.31 -0.93 -2.40
N SER A 93 -5.69 -2.04 -2.84
CA SER A 93 -6.42 -3.08 -3.61
C SER A 93 -7.43 -3.86 -2.78
N ARG A 94 -7.37 -3.74 -1.44
CA ARG A 94 -8.23 -4.49 -0.51
C ARG A 94 -9.51 -3.75 -0.17
N LEU A 95 -9.59 -2.47 -0.53
CA LEU A 95 -10.78 -1.66 -0.34
C LEU A 95 -11.92 -2.12 -1.26
N ASP A 96 -13.14 -1.97 -0.77
CA ASP A 96 -14.34 -2.01 -1.61
C ASP A 96 -14.52 -0.64 -2.30
N LEU A 97 -14.09 -0.58 -3.55
CA LEU A 97 -14.00 0.64 -4.35
C LEU A 97 -15.24 0.80 -5.24
N THR A 98 -15.85 1.98 -5.19
CA THR A 98 -16.82 2.38 -6.24
C THR A 98 -16.11 2.57 -7.57
N THR A 99 -16.84 2.60 -8.69
CA THR A 99 -16.26 2.80 -10.03
C THR A 99 -15.42 4.09 -10.12
N ASN A 100 -15.86 5.18 -9.50
CA ASN A 100 -15.10 6.44 -9.47
C ASN A 100 -13.81 6.30 -8.65
N GLN A 101 -13.89 5.67 -7.47
CA GLN A 101 -12.72 5.43 -6.63
C GLN A 101 -11.71 4.50 -7.31
N LEU A 102 -12.19 3.44 -7.99
CA LEU A 102 -11.37 2.53 -8.78
C LEU A 102 -10.58 3.29 -9.84
N GLY A 103 -11.23 4.18 -10.60
CA GLY A 103 -10.54 5.01 -11.60
C GLY A 103 -9.45 5.89 -11.00
N LYS A 104 -9.71 6.54 -9.85
CA LYS A 104 -8.72 7.35 -9.14
C LYS A 104 -7.51 6.52 -8.66
N VAL A 105 -7.78 5.41 -7.98
CA VAL A 105 -6.76 4.48 -7.49
C VAL A 105 -5.92 3.95 -8.64
N TRP A 106 -6.57 3.51 -9.73
CA TRP A 106 -5.93 3.01 -10.93
C TRP A 106 -4.97 4.04 -11.55
N ALA A 107 -5.45 5.27 -11.74
CA ALA A 107 -4.66 6.35 -12.32
C ALA A 107 -3.43 6.67 -11.45
N LYS A 108 -3.58 6.71 -10.13
CA LYS A 108 -2.45 6.96 -9.23
C LYS A 108 -1.43 5.83 -9.28
N LEU A 109 -1.85 4.57 -9.14
CA LEU A 109 -0.94 3.42 -9.15
C LEU A 109 -0.22 3.31 -10.49
N THR A 110 -0.89 3.62 -11.60
CA THR A 110 -0.28 3.70 -12.93
C THR A 110 0.79 4.78 -12.99
N LYS A 111 0.51 5.97 -12.45
CA LYS A 111 1.49 7.06 -12.33
C LYS A 111 2.70 6.60 -11.50
N TRP A 112 2.48 6.01 -10.33
CA TRP A 112 3.56 5.51 -9.48
C TRP A 112 4.38 4.41 -10.15
N ALA A 113 3.76 3.46 -10.84
CA ALA A 113 4.45 2.40 -11.57
C ALA A 113 5.35 2.93 -12.71
N LYS A 114 4.93 4.00 -13.38
CA LYS A 114 5.64 4.60 -14.53
C LYS A 114 6.66 5.68 -14.13
N ASP A 115 6.56 6.25 -12.93
CA ASP A 115 7.44 7.31 -12.48
C ASP A 115 8.84 6.77 -12.12
N LYS A 116 9.83 7.14 -12.92
CA LYS A 116 11.24 6.73 -12.72
C LYS A 116 11.88 7.32 -11.46
N LYS A 117 11.32 8.39 -10.90
CA LYS A 117 11.78 8.98 -9.63
C LYS A 117 11.29 8.19 -8.42
N GLN A 118 10.26 7.37 -8.58
CA GLN A 118 9.77 6.52 -7.50
C GLN A 118 10.73 5.39 -7.18
N SER A 119 10.73 4.97 -5.92
CA SER A 119 11.51 3.81 -5.49
C SER A 119 11.07 2.56 -6.26
N ARG A 120 12.02 1.64 -6.51
CA ARG A 120 11.72 0.36 -7.17
C ARG A 120 10.63 -0.44 -6.43
N ILE A 121 10.53 -0.32 -5.11
CA ILE A 121 9.52 -1.01 -4.31
C ILE A 121 8.14 -0.38 -4.52
N VAL A 122 8.02 0.96 -4.50
CA VAL A 122 6.75 1.65 -4.84
C VAL A 122 6.25 1.17 -6.19
N ARG A 123 7.14 1.17 -7.20
CA ARG A 123 6.79 0.79 -8.57
C ARG A 123 6.34 -0.67 -8.65
N VAL A 124 7.08 -1.59 -8.03
CA VAL A 124 6.74 -3.02 -8.01
C VAL A 124 5.42 -3.30 -7.29
N ASN A 125 5.19 -2.67 -6.13
CA ASN A 125 3.95 -2.83 -5.38
C ASN A 125 2.77 -2.22 -6.14
N SER A 126 2.96 -1.08 -6.79
CA SER A 126 1.91 -0.49 -7.65
C SER A 126 1.51 -1.43 -8.79
N ILE A 127 2.47 -2.09 -9.45
CA ILE A 127 2.19 -3.07 -10.51
C ILE A 127 1.44 -4.30 -9.97
N GLN A 128 1.84 -4.80 -8.79
CA GLN A 128 1.14 -5.89 -8.11
C GLN A 128 -0.33 -5.50 -7.86
N THR A 129 -0.56 -4.33 -7.30
CA THR A 129 -1.90 -3.82 -6.98
C THR A 129 -2.76 -3.59 -8.23
N LEU A 130 -2.19 -3.03 -9.30
CA LEU A 130 -2.90 -2.92 -10.59
C LEU A 130 -3.33 -4.29 -11.12
N PHE A 131 -2.49 -5.31 -10.99
CA PHE A 131 -2.84 -6.68 -11.37
C PHE A 131 -3.94 -7.27 -10.49
N ASP A 132 -3.88 -7.04 -9.17
CA ASP A 132 -4.90 -7.52 -8.23
C ASP A 132 -6.26 -6.84 -8.47
N LEU A 133 -6.27 -5.54 -8.80
CA LEU A 133 -7.48 -4.81 -9.20
C LEU A 133 -8.03 -5.31 -10.53
N MET A 134 -7.18 -5.59 -11.52
CA MET A 134 -7.61 -6.19 -12.79
C MET A 134 -8.28 -7.55 -12.59
N LYS A 135 -7.77 -8.37 -11.66
CA LYS A 135 -8.41 -9.66 -11.35
C LYS A 135 -9.85 -9.49 -10.86
N LYS A 136 -10.13 -8.43 -10.09
CA LYS A 136 -11.47 -8.08 -9.60
C LYS A 136 -12.32 -7.39 -10.67
N HIS A 137 -11.71 -6.61 -11.56
CA HIS A 137 -12.36 -5.80 -12.59
C HIS A 137 -11.72 -6.04 -13.95
N LYS A 138 -12.19 -7.06 -14.67
CA LYS A 138 -11.62 -7.50 -15.95
C LYS A 138 -11.56 -6.45 -17.05
N VAL A 139 -12.41 -5.42 -16.97
CA VAL A 139 -12.38 -4.25 -17.86
C VAL A 139 -11.02 -3.54 -17.89
N LEU A 140 -10.21 -3.68 -16.83
CA LEU A 140 -8.90 -3.04 -16.69
C LEU A 140 -7.74 -3.81 -17.36
N GLU A 141 -8.00 -4.96 -17.97
CA GLU A 141 -6.95 -5.80 -18.57
C GLU A 141 -6.18 -5.08 -19.69
N THR A 142 -6.89 -4.36 -20.56
CA THR A 142 -6.27 -3.59 -21.65
C THR A 142 -5.34 -2.50 -21.10
N ASP A 143 -5.80 -1.77 -20.09
CA ASP A 143 -5.04 -0.68 -19.45
C ASP A 143 -3.78 -1.20 -18.74
N LEU A 144 -3.90 -2.35 -18.07
CA LEU A 144 -2.76 -2.99 -17.43
C LEU A 144 -1.73 -3.41 -18.47
N ASN A 145 -2.18 -4.05 -19.55
CA ASN A 145 -1.30 -4.50 -20.63
C ASN A 145 -0.58 -3.34 -21.32
N GLN A 146 -1.22 -2.17 -21.42
CA GLN A 146 -0.57 -0.96 -21.92
C GLN A 146 0.50 -0.47 -20.95
N THR A 147 0.17 -0.36 -19.66
CA THR A 147 1.13 0.04 -18.60
C THR A 147 2.34 -0.88 -18.56
N ILE A 148 2.13 -2.21 -18.60
CA ILE A 148 3.19 -3.22 -18.62
C ILE A 148 4.09 -3.07 -19.85
N ARG A 149 3.51 -2.85 -21.04
CA ARG A 149 4.28 -2.66 -22.28
C ARG A 149 5.23 -1.48 -22.19
N GLU A 150 4.81 -0.39 -21.56
CA GLU A 150 5.61 0.81 -21.41
C GLU A 150 6.76 0.61 -20.40
N ILE A 151 6.45 0.15 -19.19
CA ILE A 151 7.47 -0.01 -18.14
C ILE A 151 8.50 -1.10 -18.48
N LYS A 152 8.11 -2.12 -19.27
CA LYS A 152 9.02 -3.20 -19.67
C LYS A 152 10.17 -2.69 -20.54
N LYS A 153 9.97 -1.59 -21.28
CA LYS A 153 11.03 -0.95 -22.10
C LYS A 153 12.19 -0.43 -21.26
N GLU A 154 11.97 -0.15 -19.97
CA GLU A 154 13.01 0.35 -19.07
C GLU A 154 14.00 -0.75 -18.63
N ASN A 155 13.67 -2.03 -18.85
CA ASN A 155 14.51 -3.17 -18.53
C ASN A 155 15.02 -3.22 -17.07
N ILE A 156 14.18 -2.83 -16.11
CA ILE A 156 14.54 -2.83 -14.68
C ILE A 156 14.39 -4.27 -14.11
N PRO A 157 15.45 -4.88 -13.53
CA PRO A 157 15.40 -6.28 -13.08
C PRO A 157 14.27 -6.60 -12.10
N SER A 158 14.05 -5.75 -11.10
CA SER A 158 13.01 -5.98 -10.08
C SER A 158 11.59 -5.91 -10.65
N ILE A 159 11.35 -5.00 -11.61
CA ILE A 159 10.07 -4.90 -12.32
C ILE A 159 9.87 -6.12 -13.20
N ASN A 160 10.87 -6.50 -14.00
CA ASN A 160 10.81 -7.69 -14.86
C ASN A 160 10.54 -8.97 -14.05
N ALA A 161 11.18 -9.12 -12.89
CA ALA A 161 10.94 -10.24 -12.00
C ALA A 161 9.50 -10.28 -11.49
N ARG A 162 8.93 -9.13 -11.09
CA ARG A 162 7.50 -9.04 -10.69
C ARG A 162 6.58 -9.40 -11.85
N LEU A 163 6.78 -8.82 -13.03
CA LEU A 163 5.98 -9.11 -14.22
C LEU A 163 6.00 -10.60 -14.60
N LYS A 164 7.14 -11.28 -14.44
CA LYS A 164 7.23 -12.73 -14.66
C LYS A 164 6.40 -13.53 -13.65
N LYS A 165 6.34 -13.10 -12.39
CA LYS A 165 5.52 -13.75 -11.36
C LYS A 165 4.02 -13.58 -11.62
N LEU A 166 3.60 -12.42 -12.11
CA LEU A 166 2.18 -12.10 -12.36
C LEU A 166 1.59 -12.81 -13.60
N LYS A 167 2.43 -13.34 -14.49
CA LYS A 167 2.01 -14.12 -15.67
C LYS A 167 1.73 -15.59 -15.37
N LYS A 168 2.10 -16.06 -14.18
CA LYS A 168 1.80 -17.42 -13.70
C LYS A 168 0.49 -17.40 -12.94
#